data_AF-A0A840WIX4-F1
#
_entry.id   AF-A0A840WIX4-F1
#
_cell.length_a   1.000
_cell.length_b   1.000
_cell.length_c   1.000
_cell.angle_alpha   90.00
_cell.angle_beta   90.00
_cell.angle_gamma   90.00
#
_symmetry.space_group_name_H-M   'P 1'
#
loop_
_entity.id
_entity.type
_entity.pdbx_description
1 polymer ?
#
loop_
_entity_poly.entity_id
_entity_poly.type
_entity_poly.pdbx_seq_one_letter_code
_entity_poly.pdbx_strand_id
1 'polypeptide(L)'
;MITAHFTPRTNPLRATARAPRLRISEFTLVAPAFHAPAPDLGASDPQSRILALAWQSLEPLSVVELADQAGFPVALTMVAITHLIDDRRLVPCSPVAASGGAGALEQILQALQGHPPQAVTAKLLVTAPMSGEPELRALLGHVGAIHPSTSQGAEVLYALQRSTDTLNLAMTGVCGLPPLISLWPDLTRNAEALVLLVRDTDLDQGRDIAAWLGEQTGVPVVVAVHLASENELDAPQVREALSVPERVPVVMIDAHDPYSVTSVLRDVCHHLTRLEGWG
;
A
#
# COMPACT_ATOMS: atom_id res chain seq x y z
N MET A 1 -59.02 34.24 -24.46
CA MET A 1 -57.58 34.57 -24.56
C MET A 1 -57.06 34.59 -23.14
N ILE A 2 -56.52 33.46 -22.65
CA ILE A 2 -56.16 33.24 -21.24
C ILE A 2 -54.64 33.12 -21.17
N THR A 3 -54.03 33.99 -20.38
CA THR A 3 -52.58 34.08 -20.14
C THR A 3 -52.19 33.04 -19.09
N ALA A 4 -51.29 32.11 -19.42
CA ALA A 4 -50.69 31.19 -18.46
C ALA A 4 -49.28 31.66 -18.09
N HIS A 5 -49.09 32.06 -16.82
CA HIS A 5 -47.77 32.31 -16.24
C HIS A 5 -47.10 30.96 -15.92
N PHE A 6 -45.96 30.71 -16.56
CA PHE A 6 -45.09 29.58 -16.25
C PHE A 6 -43.90 30.08 -15.43
N THR A 7 -43.93 29.87 -14.13
CA THR A 7 -42.80 30.13 -13.23
C THR A 7 -41.83 28.94 -13.32
N PRO A 8 -40.54 29.14 -13.61
CA PRO A 8 -39.59 28.04 -13.62
C PRO A 8 -39.31 27.59 -12.18
N ARG A 9 -39.70 26.35 -11.84
CA ARG A 9 -39.25 25.68 -10.63
C ARG A 9 -37.74 25.45 -10.72
N THR A 10 -36.98 26.17 -9.92
CA THR A 10 -35.57 25.87 -9.64
C THR A 10 -35.51 24.51 -8.94
N ASN A 11 -34.94 23.52 -9.63
CA ASN A 11 -34.65 22.20 -9.07
C ASN A 11 -33.38 22.30 -8.20
N PRO A 12 -33.43 22.13 -6.87
CA PRO A 12 -32.28 22.35 -6.00
C PRO A 12 -31.30 21.16 -5.91
N LEU A 13 -31.42 20.14 -6.78
CA LEU A 13 -30.59 18.93 -6.72
C LEU A 13 -29.65 18.76 -7.92
N ARG A 14 -28.97 19.83 -8.33
CA ARG A 14 -27.69 19.71 -9.05
C ARG A 14 -26.57 20.13 -8.12
N ALA A 15 -26.26 19.25 -7.16
CA ALA A 15 -24.92 19.25 -6.58
C ALA A 15 -23.96 19.04 -7.76
N THR A 16 -23.17 20.06 -8.07
CA THR A 16 -22.04 19.93 -8.99
C THR A 16 -21.10 18.90 -8.40
N ALA A 17 -21.24 17.64 -8.82
CA ALA A 17 -20.29 16.59 -8.52
C ALA A 17 -18.95 17.02 -9.12
N ARG A 18 -18.10 17.62 -8.30
CA ARG A 18 -16.69 17.78 -8.64
C ARG A 18 -16.12 16.37 -8.67
N ALA A 19 -15.53 15.97 -9.79
CA ALA A 19 -14.72 14.77 -9.82
C ALA A 19 -13.68 14.89 -8.70
N PRO A 20 -13.60 13.92 -7.77
CA PRO A 20 -12.63 14.00 -6.68
C PRO A 20 -11.24 14.09 -7.29
N ARG A 21 -10.43 15.04 -6.80
CA ARG A 21 -9.06 15.27 -7.27
C ARG A 21 -8.12 14.10 -6.93
N LEU A 22 -8.57 13.18 -6.07
CA LEU A 22 -7.84 12.00 -5.63
C LEU A 22 -8.63 10.74 -6.01
N ARG A 23 -7.99 9.79 -6.70
CA ARG A 23 -8.57 8.46 -6.93
C ARG A 23 -8.28 7.57 -5.73
N ILE A 24 -9.30 7.27 -4.95
CA ILE A 24 -9.27 6.23 -3.92
C ILE A 24 -9.44 4.87 -4.62
N SER A 25 -8.63 3.89 -4.24
CA SER A 25 -8.72 2.48 -4.63
C SER A 25 -8.96 1.60 -3.40
N GLU A 26 -9.31 0.32 -3.59
CA GLU A 26 -9.57 -0.64 -2.51
C GLU A 26 -8.39 -0.78 -1.52
N PHE A 27 -7.17 -0.55 -2.01
CA PHE A 27 -5.93 -0.70 -1.25
C PHE A 27 -5.31 0.65 -0.83
N THR A 28 -6.06 1.73 -0.95
CA THR A 28 -5.61 3.03 -0.44
C THR A 28 -5.62 2.99 1.09
N LEU A 29 -4.46 3.17 1.71
CA LEU A 29 -4.35 3.33 3.15
C LEU A 29 -4.81 4.72 3.56
N VAL A 30 -5.59 4.79 4.63
CA VAL A 30 -6.07 6.04 5.20
C VAL A 30 -5.87 6.05 6.71
N ALA A 31 -5.62 7.25 7.24
CA ALA A 31 -5.50 7.50 8.66
C ALA A 31 -6.36 8.70 9.05
N PRO A 32 -6.78 8.81 10.32
CA PRO A 32 -7.36 10.05 10.85
C PRO A 32 -6.45 11.24 10.57
N ALA A 33 -7.03 12.34 10.08
CA ALA A 33 -6.29 13.58 10.05
C ALA A 33 -6.05 14.03 11.50
N PHE A 34 -4.84 14.53 11.80
CA PHE A 34 -4.47 14.92 13.17
C PHE A 34 -5.42 15.97 13.78
N HIS A 35 -6.02 16.82 12.95
CA HIS A 35 -6.96 17.87 13.37
C HIS A 35 -8.44 17.44 13.31
N ALA A 36 -8.73 16.20 12.90
CA ALA A 36 -10.10 15.74 12.84
C ALA A 36 -10.68 15.68 14.27
N PRO A 37 -11.86 16.24 14.53
CA PRO A 37 -12.51 16.08 15.81
C PRO A 37 -12.86 14.60 16.02
N ALA A 38 -12.81 14.16 17.28
CA ALA A 38 -13.23 12.81 17.67
C ALA A 38 -14.60 12.50 17.06
N PRO A 39 -14.76 11.36 16.36
CA PRO A 39 -16.01 11.02 15.70
C PRO A 39 -17.11 10.72 16.74
N ASP A 40 -18.35 10.94 16.33
CA ASP A 40 -19.50 10.43 17.08
C ASP A 40 -19.55 8.90 16.93
N LEU A 41 -19.20 8.20 18.00
CA LEU A 41 -19.13 6.73 18.03
C LEU A 41 -20.51 6.07 17.96
N GLY A 42 -21.59 6.83 18.15
CA GLY A 42 -22.98 6.34 18.08
C GLY A 42 -23.65 6.52 16.72
N ALA A 43 -23.00 7.22 15.78
CA ALA A 43 -23.57 7.49 14.46
C ALA A 43 -23.48 6.25 13.54
N SER A 44 -24.58 5.98 12.83
CA SER A 44 -24.72 4.81 11.95
C SER A 44 -24.48 5.10 10.48
N ASP A 45 -24.27 6.36 10.11
CA ASP A 45 -23.97 6.71 8.73
C ASP A 45 -22.57 6.20 8.32
N PRO A 46 -22.36 5.88 7.04
CA PRO A 46 -21.10 5.28 6.59
C PRO A 46 -19.86 6.12 6.91
N GLN A 47 -19.93 7.45 6.81
CA GLN A 47 -18.79 8.33 7.03
C GLN A 47 -18.39 8.34 8.51
N SER A 48 -19.35 8.48 9.41
CA SER A 48 -19.08 8.47 10.85
C SER A 48 -18.56 7.12 11.33
N ARG A 49 -19.13 6.01 10.83
CA ARG A 49 -18.67 4.65 11.19
C ARG A 49 -17.26 4.37 10.70
N ILE A 50 -16.95 4.72 9.45
CA ILE A 50 -15.60 4.56 8.87
C ILE A 50 -14.58 5.42 9.62
N LEU A 51 -14.92 6.67 9.93
CA LEU A 51 -14.04 7.53 10.69
C LEU A 51 -13.84 7.02 12.12
N ALA A 52 -14.88 6.49 12.77
CA ALA A 52 -14.76 5.89 14.10
C ALA A 52 -13.79 4.72 14.12
N LEU A 53 -13.86 3.83 13.12
CA LEU A 53 -12.93 2.70 12.98
C LEU A 53 -11.50 3.19 12.72
N ALA A 54 -11.33 4.11 11.78
CA ALA A 54 -10.02 4.71 11.51
C ALA A 54 -9.44 5.43 12.74
N TRP A 55 -10.29 6.10 13.54
CA TRP A 55 -9.89 6.84 14.75
C TRP A 55 -9.53 5.93 15.91
N GLN A 56 -10.23 4.80 16.06
CA GLN A 56 -9.93 3.79 17.07
C GLN A 56 -8.69 2.97 16.71
N SER A 57 -8.36 2.90 15.43
CA SER A 57 -7.13 2.26 14.97
C SER A 57 -5.91 3.10 15.34
N LEU A 58 -4.90 2.45 15.92
CA LEU A 58 -3.57 3.03 16.14
C LEU A 58 -2.73 3.10 14.84
N GLU A 59 -3.31 2.60 13.76
CA GLU A 59 -2.64 2.18 12.53
C GLU A 59 -3.48 2.58 11.29
N PRO A 60 -2.88 3.11 10.21
CA PRO A 60 -3.58 3.29 8.95
C PRO A 60 -4.29 2.03 8.46
N LEU A 61 -5.53 2.16 8.00
CA LEU A 61 -6.32 1.05 7.48
C LEU A 61 -6.54 1.23 5.97
N SER A 62 -6.54 0.14 5.22
CA SER A 62 -6.93 0.14 3.81
C SER A 62 -8.45 0.30 3.66
N VAL A 63 -8.89 0.69 2.46
CA VAL A 63 -10.32 0.79 2.17
C VAL A 63 -11.02 -0.57 2.32
N VAL A 64 -10.36 -1.66 1.94
CA VAL A 64 -10.93 -3.01 2.08
C VAL A 64 -11.05 -3.42 3.56
N GLU A 65 -10.07 -3.11 4.41
CA GLU A 65 -10.14 -3.38 5.85
C GLU A 65 -11.23 -2.55 6.52
N LEU A 66 -11.34 -1.26 6.17
CA LEU A 66 -12.41 -0.41 6.66
C LEU A 66 -13.78 -0.88 6.18
N ALA A 67 -13.88 -1.39 4.97
CA ALA A 67 -15.12 -1.94 4.43
C ALA A 67 -15.56 -3.19 5.20
N ASP A 68 -14.62 -4.11 5.45
CA ASP A 68 -14.86 -5.33 6.21
C ASP A 68 -15.27 -5.01 7.66
N GLN A 69 -14.48 -4.19 8.36
CA GLN A 69 -14.75 -3.80 9.75
C GLN A 69 -16.04 -2.98 9.92
N ALA A 70 -16.40 -2.17 8.92
CA ALA A 70 -17.62 -1.39 8.95
C ALA A 70 -18.86 -2.18 8.51
N GLY A 71 -18.68 -3.35 7.88
CA GLY A 71 -19.77 -4.12 7.28
C GLY A 71 -20.39 -3.45 6.05
N PHE A 72 -19.59 -2.68 5.30
CA PHE A 72 -20.04 -1.97 4.10
C PHE A 72 -19.41 -2.52 2.84
N PRO A 73 -20.09 -2.43 1.68
CA PRO A 73 -19.46 -2.72 0.39
C PRO A 73 -18.26 -1.81 0.15
N VAL A 74 -17.16 -2.35 -0.40
CA VAL A 74 -15.92 -1.62 -0.70
C VAL A 74 -16.20 -0.33 -1.49
N ALA A 75 -17.06 -0.38 -2.49
CA ALA A 75 -17.45 0.79 -3.29
C ALA A 75 -18.12 1.91 -2.44
N LEU A 76 -18.96 1.54 -1.46
CA LEU A 76 -19.57 2.51 -0.53
C LEU A 76 -18.49 3.12 0.38
N THR A 77 -17.59 2.29 0.88
CA THR A 77 -16.47 2.71 1.73
C THR A 77 -15.54 3.68 1.00
N MET A 78 -15.21 3.41 -0.26
CA MET A 78 -14.42 4.31 -1.11
C MET A 78 -15.07 5.69 -1.25
N VAL A 79 -16.39 5.74 -1.46
CA VAL A 79 -17.14 7.02 -1.57
C VAL A 79 -17.15 7.76 -0.24
N ALA A 80 -17.36 7.06 0.87
CA ALA A 80 -17.34 7.66 2.20
C ALA A 80 -15.93 8.19 2.57
N ILE A 81 -14.89 7.41 2.29
CA ILE A 81 -13.49 7.82 2.48
C ILE A 81 -13.15 9.04 1.63
N THR A 82 -13.59 9.06 0.36
CA THR A 82 -13.36 10.22 -0.52
C THR A 82 -13.94 11.50 0.09
N HIS A 83 -15.19 11.45 0.59
CA HIS A 83 -15.79 12.58 1.30
C HIS A 83 -15.03 12.96 2.57
N LEU A 84 -14.64 11.97 3.38
CA LEU A 84 -13.87 12.23 4.60
C LEU A 84 -12.50 12.85 4.31
N ILE A 85 -11.89 12.54 3.17
CA ILE A 85 -10.64 13.17 2.73
C ILE A 85 -10.89 14.60 2.24
N ASP A 86 -11.95 14.82 1.44
CA ASP A 86 -12.34 16.17 1.00
C ASP A 86 -12.67 17.08 2.21
N ASP A 87 -13.29 16.51 3.25
CA ASP A 87 -13.60 17.18 4.52
C ASP A 87 -12.39 17.26 5.47
N ARG A 88 -11.21 16.78 5.06
CA ARG A 88 -9.97 16.74 5.85
C ARG A 88 -10.10 16.00 7.19
N ARG A 89 -10.98 15.01 7.26
CA ARG A 89 -11.19 14.13 8.41
C ARG A 89 -10.33 12.86 8.34
N LEU A 90 -10.07 12.39 7.14
CA LEU A 90 -9.08 11.37 6.85
C LEU A 90 -7.98 11.95 5.95
N VAL A 91 -6.80 11.36 6.02
CA VAL A 91 -5.72 11.60 5.06
C VAL A 91 -5.40 10.29 4.33
N PRO A 92 -5.25 10.32 3.00
CA PRO A 92 -4.63 9.19 2.32
C PRO A 92 -3.18 9.11 2.79
N CYS A 93 -2.74 7.94 3.21
CA CYS A 93 -1.33 7.70 3.45
C CYS A 93 -0.66 7.64 2.07
N SER A 94 -0.07 8.77 1.65
CA SER A 94 0.76 8.83 0.45
C SER A 94 2.08 8.09 0.68
N PRO A 95 2.69 7.60 -0.41
CA PRO A 95 4.05 7.09 -0.36
C PRO A 95 4.99 8.16 0.17
N VAL A 96 6.09 7.71 0.77
CA VAL A 96 7.33 8.46 0.77
C VAL A 96 7.75 8.58 -0.70
N ALA A 97 7.19 9.53 -1.46
CA ALA A 97 7.97 10.07 -2.55
C ALA A 97 9.27 10.53 -1.89
N ALA A 98 10.37 9.86 -2.21
CA ALA A 98 11.67 10.17 -1.64
C ALA A 98 11.78 11.67 -1.66
N SER A 99 11.88 12.24 -0.47
CA SER A 99 11.69 13.67 -0.31
C SER A 99 12.93 14.33 -0.89
N GLY A 100 12.95 14.55 -2.20
CA GLY A 100 13.72 15.62 -2.79
C GLY A 100 13.43 16.90 -2.01
N GLY A 101 14.36 17.86 -2.02
CA GLY A 101 14.35 19.00 -1.09
C GLY A 101 13.03 19.77 -0.95
N ALA A 102 12.13 19.71 -1.94
CA ALA A 102 10.78 20.28 -1.84
C ALA A 102 9.89 19.63 -0.77
N GLY A 103 9.89 18.30 -0.62
CA GLY A 103 9.07 17.60 0.38
C GLY A 103 9.56 17.85 1.80
N ALA A 104 10.88 17.92 2.00
CA ALA A 104 11.48 18.32 3.27
C ALA A 104 11.17 19.78 3.63
N LEU A 105 11.19 20.70 2.66
CA LEU A 105 10.83 22.11 2.87
C LEU A 105 9.35 22.29 3.21
N GLU A 106 8.45 21.52 2.60
CA GLU A 106 7.03 21.53 2.96
C GLU A 106 6.80 21.01 4.39
N GLN A 107 7.48 19.93 4.79
CA GLN A 107 7.44 19.44 6.17
C GLN A 107 7.98 20.47 7.17
N ILE A 108 9.07 21.18 6.83
CA ILE A 108 9.63 22.27 7.63
C ILE A 108 8.66 23.45 7.71
N LEU A 109 8.05 23.86 6.60
CA LEU A 109 7.05 24.93 6.56
C LEU A 109 5.85 24.62 7.46
N GLN A 110 5.35 23.38 7.41
CA GLN A 110 4.26 22.92 8.27
C GLN A 110 4.65 22.95 9.75
N ALA A 111 5.85 22.45 10.09
CA ALA A 111 6.38 22.48 11.45
C ALA A 111 6.52 23.91 12.00
N LEU A 112 7.04 24.84 11.19
CA LEU A 112 7.15 26.26 11.54
C LEU A 112 5.79 26.93 11.73
N GLN A 113 4.74 26.43 11.09
CA GLN A 113 3.36 26.88 11.25
C GLN A 113 2.63 26.22 12.44
N GLY A 114 3.33 25.41 13.24
CA GLY A 114 2.76 24.71 14.39
C GLY A 114 1.93 23.48 14.05
N HIS A 115 2.02 22.98 12.82
CA HIS A 115 1.42 21.71 12.43
C HIS A 115 2.41 20.59 12.77
N PRO A 116 1.98 19.49 13.43
CA PRO A 116 2.86 18.37 13.67
C PRO A 116 3.26 17.70 12.34
N PRO A 117 4.44 17.08 12.29
CA PRO A 117 4.89 16.36 11.10
C PRO A 117 3.88 15.28 10.70
N GLN A 118 3.52 15.24 9.41
CA GLN A 118 2.64 14.21 8.88
C GLN A 118 3.34 12.86 8.94
N ALA A 119 2.65 11.83 9.42
CA ALA A 119 3.14 10.47 9.36
C ALA A 119 3.22 10.04 7.89
N VAL A 120 4.41 9.65 7.44
CA VAL A 120 4.66 9.15 6.09
C VAL A 120 4.64 7.64 6.12
N THR A 121 4.01 7.01 5.13
CA THR A 121 3.92 5.55 5.05
C THR A 121 4.67 5.06 3.82
N ALA A 122 5.76 4.33 4.03
CA ALA A 122 6.43 3.59 2.97
C ALA A 122 5.62 2.33 2.67
N LYS A 123 5.14 2.18 1.43
CA LYS A 123 4.39 1.00 1.00
C LYS A 123 5.29 0.07 0.20
N LEU A 124 5.43 -1.18 0.65
CA LEU A 124 6.08 -2.24 -0.09
C LEU A 124 5.06 -3.30 -0.49
N LEU A 125 5.17 -3.77 -1.73
CA LEU A 125 4.40 -4.91 -2.21
C LEU A 125 5.31 -6.13 -2.26
N VAL A 126 4.95 -7.20 -1.58
CA VAL A 126 5.66 -8.48 -1.62
C VAL A 126 4.81 -9.47 -2.40
N THR A 127 5.38 -10.08 -3.42
CA THR A 127 4.73 -11.15 -4.17
C THR A 127 5.55 -12.42 -4.14
N ALA A 128 4.87 -13.57 -4.09
CA ALA A 128 5.52 -14.87 -4.16
C ALA A 128 4.73 -15.84 -5.06
N PRO A 129 5.36 -16.93 -5.53
CA PRO A 129 4.63 -18.09 -6.01
C PRO A 129 3.62 -18.59 -4.95
N MET A 130 2.60 -19.34 -5.38
CA MET A 130 1.62 -19.93 -4.44
C MET A 130 2.27 -20.83 -3.38
N SER A 131 3.40 -21.46 -3.73
CA SER A 131 4.16 -22.33 -2.84
C SER A 131 4.94 -21.58 -1.75
N GLY A 132 5.10 -20.26 -1.89
CA GLY A 132 5.84 -19.38 -0.96
C GLY A 132 4.97 -18.67 0.08
N GLU A 133 3.71 -19.09 0.26
CA GLU A 133 2.79 -18.47 1.24
C GLU A 133 3.30 -18.53 2.69
N PRO A 134 3.86 -19.65 3.18
CA PRO A 134 4.40 -19.71 4.54
C PRO A 134 5.52 -18.69 4.76
N GLU A 135 6.44 -18.57 3.80
CA GLU A 135 7.58 -17.65 3.86
C GLU A 135 7.12 -16.20 3.73
N LEU A 136 6.14 -15.91 2.87
CA LEU A 136 5.52 -14.59 2.77
C LEU A 136 4.92 -14.18 4.11
N ARG A 137 4.16 -15.08 4.74
CA ARG A 137 3.53 -14.81 6.04
C ARG A 137 4.58 -14.62 7.13
N ALA A 138 5.62 -15.44 7.17
CA ALA A 138 6.73 -15.28 8.11
C ALA A 138 7.41 -13.90 7.95
N LEU A 139 7.74 -13.52 6.72
CA LEU A 139 8.37 -12.25 6.39
C LEU A 139 7.52 -11.04 6.85
N LEU A 140 6.21 -11.05 6.54
CA LEU A 140 5.29 -9.99 6.95
C LEU A 140 5.10 -9.95 8.47
N GLY A 141 5.09 -11.11 9.14
CA GLY A 141 4.91 -11.22 10.59
C GLY A 141 6.04 -10.61 11.41
N HIS A 142 7.22 -10.45 10.82
CA HIS A 142 8.33 -9.72 11.44
C HIS A 142 8.17 -8.20 11.39
N VAL A 143 7.28 -7.67 10.55
CA VAL A 143 6.95 -6.25 10.48
C VAL A 143 5.84 -5.91 11.46
N GLY A 144 4.74 -6.66 11.44
CA GLY A 144 3.61 -6.38 12.32
C GLY A 144 2.59 -7.50 12.37
N ALA A 145 1.48 -7.24 13.05
CA ALA A 145 0.34 -8.15 13.04
C ALA A 145 -0.17 -8.33 11.61
N ILE A 146 -0.46 -9.57 11.23
CA ILE A 146 -0.90 -9.90 9.88
C ILE A 146 -2.42 -9.85 9.83
N HIS A 147 -2.94 -9.05 8.90
CA HIS A 147 -4.35 -8.91 8.62
C HIS A 147 -4.64 -9.53 7.25
N PRO A 148 -5.26 -10.72 7.19
CA PRO A 148 -5.64 -11.34 5.93
C PRO A 148 -6.93 -10.72 5.37
N SER A 149 -7.01 -10.61 4.05
CA SER A 149 -8.21 -10.23 3.30
C SER A 149 -8.32 -11.09 2.04
N THR A 150 -9.51 -11.21 1.49
CA THR A 150 -9.74 -11.96 0.24
C THR A 150 -10.22 -11.02 -0.85
N SER A 151 -9.52 -11.00 -1.99
CA SER A 151 -9.94 -10.26 -3.18
C SER A 151 -9.78 -11.11 -4.44
N GLN A 152 -10.82 -11.15 -5.28
CA GLN A 152 -10.90 -11.99 -6.49
C GLN A 152 -10.51 -13.47 -6.26
N GLY A 153 -10.78 -14.00 -5.05
CA GLY A 153 -10.46 -15.37 -4.68
C GLY A 153 -9.00 -15.62 -4.29
N ALA A 154 -8.15 -14.58 -4.26
CA ALA A 154 -6.80 -14.65 -3.72
C ALA A 154 -6.74 -14.02 -2.32
N GLU A 155 -5.92 -14.60 -1.45
CA GLU A 155 -5.60 -14.01 -0.15
C GLU A 155 -4.58 -12.89 -0.35
N VAL A 156 -4.84 -11.76 0.31
CA VAL A 156 -3.94 -10.61 0.40
C VAL A 156 -3.65 -10.38 1.88
N LEU A 157 -2.37 -10.35 2.22
CA LEU A 157 -1.90 -10.15 3.58
C LEU A 157 -1.45 -8.71 3.77
N TYR A 158 -1.81 -8.09 4.89
CA TYR A 158 -1.33 -6.77 5.28
C TYR A 158 -0.56 -6.86 6.58
N ALA A 159 0.58 -6.19 6.63
CA ALA A 159 1.31 -5.92 7.85
C ALA A 159 1.70 -4.45 7.88
N LEU A 160 1.53 -3.82 9.03
CA LEU A 160 1.89 -2.43 9.24
C LEU A 160 2.73 -2.33 10.50
N GLN A 161 3.76 -1.48 10.44
CA GLN A 161 4.60 -1.17 11.57
C GLN A 161 4.82 0.32 11.68
N ARG A 162 4.52 0.88 12.85
CA ARG A 162 4.99 2.21 13.19
C ARG A 162 6.47 2.15 13.55
N SER A 163 7.32 2.77 12.74
CA SER A 163 8.77 2.80 12.95
C SER A 163 9.17 3.99 13.83
N THR A 164 8.59 5.16 13.59
CA THR A 164 8.78 6.37 14.41
C THR A 164 7.44 7.10 14.60
N ASP A 165 7.46 8.24 15.29
CA ASP A 165 6.26 9.06 15.43
C ASP A 165 5.69 9.53 14.07
N THR A 166 6.53 9.57 13.04
CA THR A 166 6.24 10.16 11.73
C THR A 166 6.52 9.21 10.56
N LEU A 167 6.88 7.95 10.82
CA LEU A 167 7.20 6.98 9.77
C LEU A 167 6.52 5.64 10.05
N ASN A 168 5.75 5.17 9.08
CA ASN A 168 5.14 3.84 9.06
C ASN A 168 5.68 3.03 7.89
N LEU A 169 5.79 1.72 8.08
CA LEU A 169 6.06 0.74 7.02
C LEU A 169 4.80 -0.09 6.83
N ALA A 170 4.23 -0.04 5.63
CA ALA A 170 3.13 -0.90 5.22
C ALA A 170 3.61 -1.93 4.20
N MET A 171 3.34 -3.21 4.47
CA MET A 171 3.64 -4.31 3.56
C MET A 171 2.35 -4.99 3.14
N THR A 172 2.15 -5.11 1.83
CA THR A 172 1.07 -5.90 1.24
C THR A 172 1.68 -7.14 0.62
N GLY A 173 1.27 -8.32 1.07
CA GLY A 173 1.74 -9.61 0.60
C GLY A 173 0.69 -10.29 -0.28
N VAL A 174 1.10 -10.81 -1.43
CA VAL A 174 0.24 -11.60 -2.32
C VAL A 174 0.95 -12.86 -2.82
N CYS A 175 0.25 -13.99 -2.77
CA CYS A 175 0.71 -15.23 -3.38
C CYS A 175 -0.09 -15.54 -4.64
N GLY A 176 0.61 -15.95 -5.70
CA GLY A 176 -0.01 -16.34 -6.97
C GLY A 176 -0.69 -15.17 -7.66
N LEU A 177 0.08 -14.43 -8.46
CA LEU A 177 -0.39 -13.24 -9.18
C LEU A 177 -1.63 -13.39 -10.11
N PRO A 178 -1.88 -14.52 -10.81
CA PRO A 178 -2.88 -14.55 -11.89
C PRO A 178 -4.28 -14.01 -11.53
N PRO A 179 -4.89 -14.33 -10.38
CA PRO A 179 -6.20 -13.79 -10.02
C PRO A 179 -6.19 -12.28 -9.73
N LEU A 180 -5.02 -11.71 -9.38
CA LEU A 180 -4.89 -10.30 -8.99
C LEU A 180 -4.33 -9.40 -10.10
N ILE A 181 -4.03 -9.95 -11.29
CA ILE A 181 -3.52 -9.17 -12.44
C ILE A 181 -4.40 -7.96 -12.74
N SER A 182 -5.73 -8.12 -12.65
CA SER A 182 -6.68 -7.03 -12.92
C SER A 182 -6.62 -5.89 -11.88
N LEU A 183 -6.21 -6.21 -10.64
CA LEU A 183 -6.06 -5.28 -9.53
C LEU A 183 -4.65 -4.74 -9.39
N TRP A 184 -3.71 -5.22 -10.20
CA TRP A 184 -2.31 -4.85 -10.10
C TRP A 184 -2.02 -3.35 -10.18
N PRO A 185 -2.68 -2.56 -11.05
CA PRO A 185 -2.49 -1.11 -11.08
C PRO A 185 -2.89 -0.43 -9.76
N ASP A 186 -3.78 -1.04 -8.98
CA ASP A 186 -4.21 -0.52 -7.68
C ASP A 186 -3.31 -1.04 -6.55
N LEU A 187 -2.84 -2.29 -6.62
CA LEU A 187 -1.88 -2.86 -5.68
C LEU A 187 -0.54 -2.14 -5.72
N THR A 188 -0.03 -1.86 -6.93
CA THR A 188 1.25 -1.17 -7.14
C THR A 188 1.16 0.34 -7.01
N ARG A 189 -0.06 0.90 -6.96
CA ARG A 189 -0.25 2.34 -6.74
C ARG A 189 0.46 2.73 -5.46
N ASN A 190 1.35 3.72 -5.58
CA ASN A 190 2.11 4.27 -4.47
C ASN A 190 3.02 3.25 -3.75
N ALA A 191 3.36 2.12 -4.37
CA ALA A 191 4.38 1.24 -3.83
C ALA A 191 5.77 1.85 -4.11
N GLU A 192 6.62 1.92 -3.08
CA GLU A 192 8.01 2.38 -3.23
C GLU A 192 8.84 1.34 -3.97
N ALA A 193 8.61 0.08 -3.64
CA ALA A 193 9.28 -1.04 -4.27
C ALA A 193 8.42 -2.29 -4.19
N LEU A 194 8.84 -3.26 -4.99
CA LEU A 194 8.26 -4.57 -5.06
C LEU A 194 9.30 -5.62 -4.70
N VAL A 195 8.95 -6.52 -3.79
CA VAL A 195 9.79 -7.63 -3.39
C VAL A 195 9.22 -8.91 -4.00
N LEU A 196 9.96 -9.52 -4.91
CA LEU A 196 9.69 -10.88 -5.37
C LEU A 196 10.34 -11.85 -4.38
N LEU A 197 9.53 -12.51 -3.56
CA LEU A 197 9.97 -13.57 -2.67
C LEU A 197 9.90 -14.92 -3.39
N VAL A 198 11.02 -15.61 -3.48
CA VAL A 198 11.16 -16.94 -4.10
C VAL A 198 11.92 -17.87 -3.18
N ARG A 199 11.79 -19.18 -3.38
CA ARG A 199 12.64 -20.17 -2.71
C ARG A 199 13.78 -20.58 -3.63
N ASP A 200 14.93 -20.82 -3.03
CA ASP A 200 16.10 -21.42 -3.70
C ASP A 200 15.78 -22.76 -4.39
N THR A 201 14.83 -23.52 -3.86
CA THR A 201 14.38 -24.81 -4.44
C THR A 201 13.37 -24.67 -5.58
N ASP A 202 12.76 -23.49 -5.78
CA ASP A 202 11.63 -23.29 -6.70
C ASP A 202 11.77 -22.04 -7.59
N LEU A 203 13.01 -21.70 -7.96
CA LEU A 203 13.29 -20.49 -8.77
C LEU A 203 12.52 -20.44 -10.09
N ASP A 204 12.23 -21.59 -10.72
CA ASP A 204 11.44 -21.64 -11.95
C ASP A 204 10.02 -21.08 -11.77
N GLN A 205 9.39 -21.28 -10.61
CA GLN A 205 8.08 -20.68 -10.32
C GLN A 205 8.15 -19.16 -10.17
N GLY A 206 9.30 -18.66 -9.71
CA GLY A 206 9.60 -17.24 -9.62
C GLY A 206 9.86 -16.59 -10.97
N ARG A 207 10.37 -17.33 -11.96
CA ARG A 207 10.73 -16.79 -13.29
C ARG A 207 9.52 -16.19 -14.00
N ASP A 208 8.39 -16.88 -14.00
CA ASP A 208 7.17 -16.40 -14.68
C ASP A 208 6.66 -15.09 -14.05
N ILE A 209 6.72 -15.01 -12.71
CA ILE A 209 6.39 -13.80 -11.97
C ILE A 209 7.39 -12.68 -12.30
N ALA A 210 8.68 -12.98 -12.28
CA ALA A 210 9.74 -12.01 -12.56
C ALA A 210 9.60 -11.40 -13.97
N ALA A 211 9.33 -12.25 -14.98
CA ALA A 211 9.09 -11.82 -16.35
C ALA A 211 7.88 -10.87 -16.42
N TRP A 212 6.77 -11.26 -15.80
CA TRP A 212 5.57 -10.42 -15.77
C TRP A 212 5.81 -9.09 -15.03
N LEU A 213 6.51 -9.10 -13.89
CA LEU A 213 6.88 -7.88 -13.18
C LEU A 213 7.75 -6.94 -14.04
N GLY A 214 8.70 -7.50 -14.79
CA GLY A 214 9.56 -6.74 -15.69
C GLY A 214 8.79 -6.02 -16.81
N GLU A 215 7.69 -6.62 -17.29
CA GLU A 215 6.83 -6.04 -18.33
C GLU A 215 5.84 -4.99 -17.78
N GLN A 216 5.43 -5.13 -16.52
CA GLN A 216 4.27 -4.41 -15.97
C GLN A 216 4.61 -3.25 -15.03
N THR A 217 5.89 -3.04 -14.67
CA THR A 217 6.23 -2.14 -13.54
C THR A 217 6.91 -0.84 -13.96
N GLY A 218 6.38 0.26 -13.40
CA GLY A 218 7.12 1.51 -13.16
C GLY A 218 7.66 1.60 -11.72
N VAL A 219 7.60 0.49 -10.98
CA VAL A 219 7.98 0.37 -9.57
C VAL A 219 9.27 -0.45 -9.48
N PRO A 220 10.28 -0.01 -8.73
CA PRO A 220 11.54 -0.74 -8.52
C PRO A 220 11.32 -2.15 -7.93
N VAL A 221 12.06 -3.14 -8.45
CA VAL A 221 11.93 -4.54 -8.03
C VAL A 221 13.20 -5.00 -7.31
N VAL A 222 13.02 -5.74 -6.22
CA VAL A 222 14.07 -6.47 -5.48
C VAL A 222 13.65 -7.95 -5.42
N VAL A 223 14.62 -8.85 -5.56
CA VAL A 223 14.39 -10.29 -5.37
C VAL A 223 14.89 -10.69 -3.98
N ALA A 224 14.03 -11.30 -3.18
CA ALA A 224 14.39 -11.95 -1.93
C ALA A 224 14.32 -13.47 -2.13
N VAL A 225 15.41 -14.18 -1.85
CA VAL A 225 15.51 -15.63 -2.01
C VAL A 225 15.53 -16.27 -0.63
N HIS A 226 14.46 -16.97 -0.27
CA HIS A 226 14.45 -17.82 0.90
C HIS A 226 15.36 -19.03 0.66
N LEU A 227 16.37 -19.19 1.52
CA LEU A 227 17.26 -20.34 1.57
C LEU A 227 16.60 -21.46 2.37
N ALA A 228 15.92 -22.38 1.68
CA ALA A 228 15.33 -23.57 2.29
C ALA A 228 16.26 -24.78 2.22
N SER A 229 17.34 -24.70 1.44
CA SER A 229 18.29 -25.79 1.23
C SER A 229 19.72 -25.39 1.59
N GLU A 230 20.58 -26.40 1.74
CA GLU A 230 22.04 -26.24 1.91
C GLU A 230 22.75 -25.90 0.58
N ASN A 231 22.00 -25.61 -0.49
CA ASN A 231 22.60 -25.36 -1.79
C ASN A 231 23.28 -23.99 -1.78
N GLU A 232 24.55 -23.95 -2.20
CA GLU A 232 25.30 -22.71 -2.36
C GLU A 232 24.82 -21.99 -3.62
N LEU A 233 23.80 -21.15 -3.47
CA LEU A 233 23.28 -20.26 -4.50
C LEU A 233 23.83 -18.85 -4.29
N ASP A 234 24.30 -18.23 -5.37
CA ASP A 234 24.72 -16.83 -5.38
C ASP A 234 23.75 -15.94 -6.17
N ALA A 235 23.92 -14.62 -6.01
CA ALA A 235 23.07 -13.65 -6.68
C ALA A 235 23.13 -13.75 -8.22
N PRO A 236 24.30 -13.87 -8.89
CA PRO A 236 24.37 -14.13 -10.33
C PRO A 236 23.54 -15.33 -10.80
N GLN A 237 23.64 -16.47 -10.13
CA GLN A 237 22.89 -17.69 -10.47
C GLN A 237 21.39 -17.49 -10.34
N VAL A 238 20.93 -16.82 -9.27
CA VAL A 238 19.52 -16.47 -9.10
C VAL A 238 19.05 -15.55 -10.23
N ARG A 239 19.85 -14.55 -10.60
CA ARG A 239 19.47 -13.63 -11.68
C ARG A 239 19.31 -14.34 -13.01
N GLU A 240 20.24 -15.24 -13.33
CA GLU A 240 20.14 -16.09 -14.52
C GLU A 240 18.89 -16.97 -14.46
N ALA A 241 18.68 -17.67 -13.33
CA ALA A 241 17.54 -18.54 -13.13
C ALA A 241 16.19 -17.81 -13.21
N LEU A 242 16.10 -16.56 -12.76
CA LEU A 242 14.89 -15.75 -12.85
C LEU A 242 14.81 -14.89 -14.12
N SER A 243 15.86 -14.89 -14.95
CA SER A 243 15.99 -14.00 -16.12
C SER A 243 15.80 -12.52 -15.77
N VAL A 244 16.30 -12.08 -14.60
CA VAL A 244 16.21 -10.67 -14.17
C VAL A 244 17.50 -9.89 -14.49
N PRO A 245 17.41 -8.58 -14.78
CA PRO A 245 18.58 -7.76 -15.07
C PRO A 245 19.59 -7.67 -13.92
N GLU A 246 20.87 -7.46 -14.22
CA GLU A 246 21.95 -7.34 -13.23
C GLU A 246 21.71 -6.22 -12.20
N ARG A 247 21.05 -5.13 -12.61
CA ARG A 247 20.69 -4.00 -11.74
C ARG A 247 19.65 -4.34 -10.66
N VAL A 248 18.93 -5.45 -10.80
CA VAL A 248 17.93 -5.90 -9.82
C VAL A 248 18.70 -6.50 -8.63
N PRO A 249 18.53 -5.96 -7.41
CA PRO A 249 19.14 -6.54 -6.22
C PRO A 249 18.57 -7.93 -5.95
N VAL A 250 19.44 -8.85 -5.57
CA VAL A 250 19.09 -10.18 -5.09
C VAL A 250 19.62 -10.30 -3.67
N VAL A 251 18.73 -10.61 -2.74
CA VAL A 251 19.01 -10.73 -1.31
C VAL A 251 18.71 -12.16 -0.88
N MET A 252 19.71 -12.86 -0.36
CA MET A 252 19.51 -14.21 0.20
C MET A 252 19.07 -14.05 1.65
N ILE A 253 17.99 -14.73 2.04
CA ILE A 253 17.35 -14.58 3.34
C ILE A 253 16.86 -15.91 3.93
N ASP A 254 16.71 -15.93 5.25
CA ASP A 254 15.76 -16.83 5.90
C ASP A 254 14.50 -16.03 6.26
N ALA A 255 13.35 -16.35 5.66
CA ALA A 255 12.11 -15.61 5.86
C ALA A 255 11.58 -15.72 7.31
N HIS A 256 12.07 -16.69 8.09
CA HIS A 256 11.72 -16.89 9.49
C HIS A 256 12.68 -16.17 10.46
N ASP A 257 13.77 -15.59 9.93
CA ASP A 257 14.70 -14.78 10.71
C ASP A 257 14.28 -13.29 10.66
N PRO A 258 13.96 -12.65 11.80
CA PRO A 258 13.63 -11.22 11.82
C PRO A 258 14.75 -10.31 11.27
N TYR A 259 16.02 -10.73 11.33
CA TYR A 259 17.12 -9.95 10.76
C TYR A 259 17.09 -9.91 9.23
N SER A 260 16.51 -10.92 8.58
CA SER A 260 16.37 -10.98 7.13
C SER A 260 15.51 -9.86 6.56
N VAL A 261 14.40 -9.50 7.24
CA VAL A 261 13.55 -8.38 6.82
C VAL A 261 14.35 -7.08 6.76
N THR A 262 15.19 -6.85 7.77
CA THR A 262 16.04 -5.65 7.81
C THR A 262 17.01 -5.60 6.62
N SER A 263 17.55 -6.75 6.22
CA SER A 263 18.44 -6.86 5.05
C SER A 263 17.70 -6.55 3.74
N VAL A 264 16.49 -7.08 3.56
CA VAL A 264 15.65 -6.76 2.39
C VAL A 264 15.32 -5.28 2.34
N LEU A 265 14.86 -4.69 3.45
CA LEU A 265 14.54 -3.27 3.53
C LEU A 265 15.75 -2.38 3.22
N ARG A 266 16.94 -2.75 3.72
CA ARG A 266 18.19 -2.04 3.42
C ARG A 266 18.49 -2.02 1.92
N ASP A 267 18.37 -3.18 1.25
CA ASP A 267 18.69 -3.28 -0.16
C ASP A 267 17.63 -2.63 -1.06
N VAL A 268 16.37 -2.62 -0.62
CA VAL A 268 15.33 -1.76 -1.21
C VAL A 268 15.75 -0.29 -1.13
N CYS A 269 16.09 0.23 0.05
CA CYS A 269 16.51 1.62 0.22
C CYS A 269 17.73 1.97 -0.67
N HIS A 270 18.74 1.10 -0.71
CA HIS A 270 19.90 1.28 -1.59
C HIS A 270 19.52 1.29 -3.07
N HIS A 271 18.59 0.42 -3.49
CA HIS A 271 18.12 0.37 -4.86
C HIS A 271 17.40 1.65 -5.28
N LEU A 272 16.47 2.13 -4.43
CA LEU A 272 15.74 3.37 -4.67
C LEU A 272 16.69 4.56 -4.81
N THR A 273 17.64 4.69 -3.88
CA THR A 273 18.63 5.78 -3.91
C THR A 273 19.44 5.81 -5.22
N ARG A 274 19.83 4.64 -5.75
CA ARG A 274 20.55 4.54 -7.02
C ARG A 274 19.70 4.94 -8.23
N LEU A 275 18.40 4.64 -8.20
CA LEU A 275 17.48 4.96 -9.29
C LEU A 275 17.16 6.45 -9.36
N GLU A 276 17.16 7.14 -8.23
CA GLU A 276 16.88 8.58 -8.14
C GLU A 276 18.07 9.47 -8.52
N GLY A 277 19.23 8.89 -8.82
CA GLY A 277 20.39 9.62 -9.31
C GLY A 277 21.06 10.52 -8.26
N TRP A 278 20.95 10.17 -6.97
CA TRP A 278 21.71 10.81 -5.91
C TRP A 278 22.94 9.97 -5.58
N GLY A 279 24.04 10.31 -6.28
CA GLY A 279 25.40 9.85 -6.04
C GLY A 279 26.38 10.99 -6.27
#